data_AF-A0AA86TTS1-F1
#
_entry.id   AF-A0AA86TTS1-F1
#
_cell.length_a   1.000
_cell.length_b   1.000
_cell.length_c   1.000
_cell.angle_alpha   90.00
_cell.angle_beta   90.00
_cell.angle_gamma   90.00
#
_symmetry.space_group_name_H-M   'P 1'
#
loop_
_entity.id
_entity.type
_entity.pdbx_description
1 polymer ?
#
loop_
_entity_poly.entity_id
_entity_poly.type
_entity_poly.pdbx_seq_one_letter_code
_entity_poly.pdbx_strand_id
1 'polypeptide(L)'
;MIRTQQEYNAKMKELFKNQLQDGIMEFYRYDKLKWLAFMQDYDVSQLKIYKFYSIIPIINNNTITELHQEHCRLQNVTQIQLMNLSRLNVSQNYLSDDSIKHICTFKRLRYLNLSQNVGIDISPLKSLVDLVELNVQCMLL
;
A
#
# COMPACT_ATOMS: atom_id res chain seq x y z
N MET A 1 -6.98 -8.76 31.57
CA MET A 1 -5.68 -9.42 31.35
C MET A 1 -5.92 -10.51 30.30
N ILE A 2 -5.39 -10.35 29.09
CA ILE A 2 -5.59 -11.33 28.00
C ILE A 2 -4.70 -12.54 28.33
N ARG A 3 -5.28 -13.73 28.45
CA ARG A 3 -4.60 -14.91 29.03
C ARG A 3 -4.03 -15.85 27.96
N THR A 4 -4.43 -15.70 26.70
CA THR A 4 -3.94 -16.52 25.59
C THR A 4 -3.77 -15.72 24.30
N GLN A 5 -2.94 -16.22 23.38
CA GLN A 5 -2.76 -15.64 22.04
C GLN A 5 -4.07 -15.64 21.23
N GLN A 6 -4.94 -16.62 21.45
CA GLN A 6 -6.27 -16.68 20.81
C GLN A 6 -7.20 -15.57 21.29
N GLU A 7 -7.26 -15.31 22.60
CA GLU A 7 -8.04 -14.20 23.16
C GLU A 7 -7.53 -12.85 22.67
N TYR A 8 -6.20 -12.72 22.51
CA TYR A 8 -5.57 -11.54 21.92
C TYR A 8 -6.05 -11.33 20.49
N ASN A 9 -5.96 -12.37 19.66
CA ASN A 9 -6.36 -12.31 18.25
C ASN A 9 -7.87 -12.03 18.11
N ALA A 10 -8.72 -12.61 18.95
CA ALA A 10 -10.16 -12.38 18.94
C ALA A 10 -10.52 -10.92 19.30
N LYS A 11 -9.88 -10.37 20.33
CA LYS A 11 -10.08 -8.97 20.73
C LYS A 11 -9.59 -8.00 19.65
N MET A 12 -8.47 -8.32 19.00
CA MET A 12 -7.97 -7.53 17.86
C MET A 12 -8.94 -7.59 16.67
N LYS A 13 -9.49 -8.77 16.35
CA LYS A 13 -10.53 -8.93 15.30
C LYS A 13 -11.74 -8.03 15.56
N GLU A 14 -12.21 -7.94 16.80
CA GLU A 14 -13.31 -7.06 17.20
C GLU A 14 -12.97 -5.58 17.06
N LEU A 15 -11.77 -5.16 17.50
CA LEU A 15 -11.28 -3.79 17.34
C LEU A 15 -11.15 -3.38 15.86
N PHE A 16 -10.67 -4.30 14.99
CA PHE A 16 -10.55 -4.04 13.56
C PHE A 16 -11.89 -4.00 12.84
N LYS A 17 -12.86 -4.84 13.21
CA LYS A 17 -14.22 -4.82 12.66
C LYS A 17 -14.89 -3.46 12.86
N ASN A 18 -14.57 -2.76 13.95
CA ASN A 18 -15.11 -1.44 14.26
C ASN A 18 -14.38 -0.28 13.55
N GLN A 19 -13.21 -0.54 12.93
CA GLN A 19 -12.46 0.44 12.13
C GLN A 19 -12.75 0.33 10.63
N LEU A 20 -13.41 -0.76 10.21
CA LEU A 20 -13.95 -0.94 8.87
C LEU A 20 -15.23 -0.12 8.72
N GLN A 21 -15.14 1.06 8.11
CA GLN A 21 -16.29 1.79 7.60
C GLN A 21 -16.27 1.72 6.08
N ASP A 22 -17.37 1.25 5.47
CA ASP A 22 -17.57 1.25 4.01
C ASP A 22 -16.45 0.58 3.17
N GLY A 23 -15.79 -0.45 3.72
CA GLY A 23 -14.70 -1.16 3.04
C GLY A 23 -13.33 -0.44 3.08
N ILE A 24 -13.25 0.65 3.84
CA ILE A 24 -12.06 1.48 4.07
C ILE A 24 -11.43 1.05 5.40
N MET A 25 -10.13 0.73 5.39
CA MET A 25 -9.34 0.60 6.62
C MET A 25 -8.34 1.75 6.75
N GLU A 26 -8.49 2.56 7.80
CA GLU A 26 -7.53 3.61 8.20
C GLU A 26 -6.65 3.13 9.36
N PHE A 27 -5.33 2.98 9.15
CA PHE A 27 -4.41 2.56 10.21
C PHE A 27 -3.57 3.71 10.73
N TYR A 28 -3.66 3.93 12.05
CA TYR A 28 -2.76 4.80 12.79
C TYR A 28 -1.73 3.95 13.56
N ARG A 29 -0.55 3.75 12.95
CA ARG A 29 0.76 3.54 13.62
C ARG A 29 1.13 2.24 14.39
N TYR A 30 0.42 1.10 14.32
CA TYR A 30 0.85 -0.10 15.11
C TYR A 30 1.02 -1.45 14.37
N ASP A 31 2.24 -1.99 14.54
CA ASP A 31 2.74 -3.37 14.53
C ASP A 31 2.44 -4.31 13.34
N LYS A 32 3.39 -4.33 12.40
CA LYS A 32 3.62 -5.29 11.32
C LYS A 32 3.25 -6.76 11.62
N LEU A 33 3.53 -7.24 12.83
CA LEU A 33 3.29 -8.64 13.22
C LEU A 33 1.81 -8.94 13.48
N LYS A 34 1.03 -7.95 13.93
CA LYS A 34 -0.40 -8.11 14.24
C LYS A 34 -1.26 -8.22 12.98
N TRP A 35 -0.80 -7.60 11.89
CA TRP A 35 -1.49 -7.58 10.59
C TRP A 35 -1.29 -8.89 9.82
N LEU A 36 -0.07 -9.45 9.79
CA LEU A 36 0.21 -10.72 9.10
C LEU A 36 -0.65 -11.88 9.63
N ALA A 37 -0.89 -11.91 10.94
CA ALA A 37 -1.74 -12.91 11.57
C ALA A 37 -3.24 -12.73 11.28
N PHE A 38 -3.70 -11.51 10.93
CA PHE A 38 -5.10 -11.24 10.57
C PHE A 38 -5.40 -11.62 9.11
N MET A 39 -4.46 -11.35 8.21
CA MET A 39 -4.63 -11.53 6.76
C MET A 39 -4.57 -12.99 6.30
N GLN A 40 -4.01 -13.91 7.09
CA GLN A 40 -4.02 -15.34 6.77
C GLN A 40 -5.43 -15.95 6.82
N ASP A 41 -6.35 -15.35 7.58
CA ASP A 41 -7.66 -15.94 7.90
C ASP A 41 -8.86 -15.15 7.34
N TYR A 42 -8.66 -14.03 6.63
CA TYR A 42 -9.74 -13.12 6.22
C TYR A 42 -9.74 -12.89 4.69
N ASP A 43 -10.92 -12.95 4.07
CA ASP A 43 -11.09 -12.55 2.67
C ASP A 43 -10.99 -11.02 2.56
N VAL A 44 -9.86 -10.56 2.03
CA VAL A 44 -9.53 -9.14 1.88
C VAL A 44 -9.68 -8.64 0.44
N SER A 45 -10.29 -9.45 -0.44
CA SER A 45 -10.46 -9.12 -1.86
C SER A 45 -11.23 -7.82 -2.11
N GLN A 46 -11.99 -7.36 -1.12
CA GLN A 46 -12.78 -6.14 -1.17
C GLN A 46 -12.17 -4.97 -0.40
N LEU A 47 -11.01 -5.14 0.24
CA LEU A 47 -10.42 -4.10 1.08
C LEU A 47 -9.67 -3.08 0.22
N LYS A 48 -10.12 -1.83 0.31
CA LYS A 48 -9.38 -0.68 -0.19
C LYS A 48 -8.56 -0.12 0.97
N ILE A 49 -7.24 -0.27 0.90
CA ILE A 49 -6.35 0.13 2.00
C ILE A 49 -5.93 1.59 1.78
N TYR A 50 -6.38 2.47 2.66
CA TYR A 50 -6.27 3.91 2.43
C TYR A 50 -5.07 4.59 3.07
N LYS A 51 -4.56 4.13 4.23
CA LYS A 51 -3.40 4.78 4.89
C LYS A 51 -2.60 3.80 5.74
N PHE A 52 -1.32 3.59 5.37
CA PHE A 52 -0.32 2.93 6.21
C PHE A 52 0.68 3.98 6.71
N TYR A 53 0.51 4.49 7.94
CA TYR A 53 1.55 5.31 8.57
C TYR A 53 2.73 4.45 9.03
N SER A 54 3.62 4.18 8.08
CA SER A 54 4.95 3.58 8.20
C SER A 54 5.03 2.08 8.47
N ILE A 55 6.03 1.50 7.81
CA ILE A 55 6.39 0.08 7.66
C ILE A 55 5.49 -0.66 6.68
N ILE A 56 5.88 -0.60 5.39
CA ILE A 56 5.41 -1.51 4.35
C ILE A 56 5.54 -2.94 4.89
N PRO A 57 4.43 -3.66 5.16
CA PRO A 57 4.51 -5.08 5.37
C PRO A 57 4.98 -5.71 4.06
N ILE A 58 5.67 -6.85 4.13
CA ILE A 58 5.85 -7.69 2.94
C ILE A 58 4.44 -8.18 2.60
N ILE A 59 3.74 -7.45 1.73
CA ILE A 59 2.41 -7.79 1.28
C ILE A 59 2.59 -8.56 -0.03
N ASN A 60 2.56 -9.88 0.07
CA ASN A 60 2.41 -10.78 -1.08
C ASN A 60 0.98 -11.32 -1.10
N ASN A 61 0.01 -10.44 -1.34
CA ASN A 61 -1.39 -10.81 -1.39
C ASN A 61 -1.94 -10.61 -2.81
N ASN A 62 -2.32 -11.71 -3.44
CA ASN A 62 -2.87 -11.73 -4.80
C ASN A 62 -4.29 -11.14 -4.91
N THR A 63 -4.90 -10.67 -3.84
CA THR A 63 -6.27 -10.12 -3.90
C THR A 63 -6.30 -8.59 -3.90
N ILE A 64 -5.23 -7.92 -3.47
CA ILE A 64 -5.20 -6.46 -3.39
C ILE A 64 -4.97 -5.87 -4.79
N THR A 65 -5.90 -5.01 -5.21
CA THR A 65 -5.90 -4.35 -6.52
C THR A 65 -5.75 -2.83 -6.43
N GLU A 66 -5.94 -2.24 -5.26
CA GLU A 66 -5.81 -0.80 -5.01
C GLU A 66 -5.01 -0.56 -3.73
N LEU A 67 -3.98 0.30 -3.80
CA LEU A 67 -3.14 0.67 -2.66
C LEU A 67 -2.97 2.19 -2.60
N HIS A 68 -3.28 2.77 -1.44
CA HIS A 68 -3.08 4.18 -1.15
C HIS A 68 -2.15 4.34 0.06
N GLN A 69 -1.03 5.03 -0.17
CA GLN A 69 0.01 5.32 0.80
C GLN A 69 0.53 6.75 0.63
N GLU A 70 -0.35 7.71 0.33
CA GLU A 70 0.02 9.12 0.31
C GLU A 70 0.44 9.63 1.71
N HIS A 71 1.35 10.60 1.78
CA HIS A 71 1.77 11.24 3.04
C HIS A 71 2.35 10.30 4.10
N CYS A 72 2.97 9.21 3.67
CA CYS A 72 3.48 8.17 4.56
C CYS A 72 4.99 8.34 4.88
N ARG A 73 5.63 9.40 4.36
CA ARG A 73 7.09 9.62 4.42
C ARG A 73 7.90 8.44 3.88
N LEU A 74 7.36 7.74 2.87
CA LEU A 74 8.03 6.61 2.24
C LEU A 74 9.25 7.07 1.48
N GLN A 75 10.35 6.34 1.64
CA GLN A 75 11.55 6.50 0.80
C GLN A 75 11.69 5.39 -0.23
N ASN A 76 11.02 4.26 -0.01
CA ASN A 76 11.17 3.07 -0.84
C ASN A 76 9.90 2.21 -0.82
N VAL A 77 9.53 1.63 -1.96
CA VAL A 77 8.39 0.67 -2.11
C VAL A 77 8.77 -0.71 -2.67
N THR A 78 10.06 -1.04 -2.77
CA THR A 78 10.59 -2.31 -3.31
C THR A 78 10.10 -3.57 -2.58
N GLN A 79 9.65 -3.43 -1.33
CA GLN A 79 9.10 -4.53 -0.53
C GLN A 79 7.64 -4.86 -0.87
N ILE A 80 6.96 -4.06 -1.70
CA ILE A 80 5.57 -4.27 -2.10
C ILE A 80 5.53 -5.33 -3.22
N GLN A 81 4.92 -6.48 -2.96
CA GLN A 81 4.82 -7.59 -3.92
C GLN A 81 3.35 -7.83 -4.31
N LEU A 82 2.68 -6.77 -4.76
CA LEU A 82 1.26 -6.78 -5.13
C LEU A 82 1.09 -6.80 -6.64
N MET A 83 1.35 -7.95 -7.26
CA MET A 83 1.38 -8.11 -8.72
C MET A 83 0.00 -7.87 -9.41
N ASN A 84 -1.07 -7.78 -8.62
CA ASN A 84 -2.43 -7.53 -9.08
C ASN A 84 -2.88 -6.07 -8.93
N LEU A 85 -1.98 -5.16 -8.53
CA LEU A 85 -2.31 -3.74 -8.42
C LEU A 85 -2.74 -3.16 -9.76
N SER A 86 -3.92 -2.54 -9.72
CA SER A 86 -4.50 -1.73 -10.79
C SER A 86 -4.46 -0.23 -10.46
N ARG A 87 -4.44 0.13 -9.17
CA ARG A 87 -4.30 1.52 -8.71
C ARG A 87 -3.27 1.65 -7.61
N LEU A 88 -2.37 2.62 -7.76
CA LEU A 88 -1.35 2.95 -6.76
C LEU A 88 -1.33 4.46 -6.53
N ASN A 89 -1.58 4.90 -5.29
CA ASN A 89 -1.31 6.27 -4.85
C ASN A 89 -0.16 6.27 -3.84
N VAL A 90 0.96 6.85 -4.23
CA VAL A 90 2.14 7.03 -3.37
C VAL A 90 2.58 8.49 -3.40
N SER A 91 1.66 9.40 -3.68
CA SER A 91 1.92 10.84 -3.70
C SER A 91 2.39 11.36 -2.33
N GLN A 92 3.07 12.51 -2.32
CA GLN A 92 3.46 13.19 -1.07
C GLN A 92 4.36 12.30 -0.19
N ASN A 93 5.37 11.71 -0.83
CA ASN A 93 6.40 10.89 -0.22
C ASN A 93 7.79 11.36 -0.69
N TYR A 94 8.83 10.61 -0.33
CA TYR A 94 10.23 10.90 -0.65
C TYR A 94 10.86 9.70 -1.40
N LEU A 95 10.14 9.15 -2.37
CA LEU A 95 10.55 7.94 -3.09
C LEU A 95 11.92 8.11 -3.77
N SER A 96 12.62 6.99 -3.95
CA SER A 96 13.87 6.91 -4.72
C SER A 96 13.64 6.40 -6.15
N ASP A 97 14.63 6.53 -7.04
CA ASP A 97 14.60 5.95 -8.39
C ASP A 97 14.36 4.43 -8.39
N ASP A 98 14.86 3.73 -7.37
CA ASP A 98 14.64 2.28 -7.23
C ASP A 98 13.16 1.95 -6.95
N SER A 99 12.43 2.87 -6.32
CA SER A 99 10.97 2.75 -6.18
C SER A 99 10.30 2.79 -7.54
N ILE A 100 10.76 3.63 -8.45
CA ILE A 100 10.18 3.78 -9.79
C ILE A 100 10.46 2.55 -10.64
N LYS A 101 11.70 2.05 -10.62
CA LYS A 101 12.05 0.77 -11.26
C LYS A 101 11.17 -0.37 -10.73
N HIS A 102 10.91 -0.39 -9.42
CA HIS A 102 10.05 -1.40 -8.81
C HIS A 102 8.58 -1.28 -9.24
N ILE A 103 8.03 -0.07 -9.26
CA ILE A 103 6.65 0.19 -9.70
C ILE A 103 6.43 -0.32 -11.14
N CYS A 104 7.46 -0.28 -11.99
CA CYS A 104 7.42 -0.82 -13.36
C CYS A 104 7.18 -2.33 -13.44
N THR A 105 7.29 -3.07 -12.32
CA THR A 105 6.98 -4.50 -12.23
C THR A 105 5.48 -4.79 -12.13
N PHE A 106 4.65 -3.80 -11.73
CA PHE A 106 3.20 -3.95 -11.62
C PHE A 106 2.52 -3.83 -12.98
N LYS A 107 2.57 -4.91 -13.78
CA LYS A 107 2.09 -4.93 -15.17
C LYS A 107 0.58 -4.69 -15.32
N ARG A 108 -0.19 -4.80 -14.26
CA ARG A 108 -1.65 -4.56 -14.25
C ARG A 108 -2.03 -3.13 -13.87
N LEU A 109 -1.05 -2.25 -13.64
CA LEU A 109 -1.29 -0.90 -13.14
C LEU A 109 -1.94 -0.03 -14.21
N ARG A 110 -3.11 0.53 -13.88
CA ARG A 110 -3.89 1.44 -14.74
C ARG A 110 -3.92 2.87 -14.23
N TYR A 111 -3.75 3.06 -12.92
CA TYR A 111 -3.70 4.38 -12.29
C TYR A 111 -2.47 4.48 -11.38
N LEU A 112 -1.67 5.53 -11.57
CA LEU A 112 -0.50 5.82 -10.76
C LEU A 112 -0.45 7.30 -10.38
N ASN A 113 -0.44 7.57 -9.07
CA ASN A 113 -0.19 8.92 -8.56
C ASN A 113 1.15 8.97 -7.81
N LEU A 114 2.09 9.71 -8.40
CA LEU A 114 3.43 10.01 -7.90
C LEU A 114 3.60 11.48 -7.52
N SER A 115 2.56 12.31 -7.59
CA SER A 115 2.66 13.75 -7.32
C SER A 115 3.38 14.04 -6.00
N GLN A 116 4.17 15.12 -5.98
CA GLN A 116 4.97 15.52 -4.81
C GLN A 116 5.95 14.44 -4.32
N ASN A 117 6.52 13.65 -5.24
CA ASN A 117 7.76 12.90 -5.02
C ASN A 117 8.87 13.60 -5.82
N VAL A 118 9.65 14.43 -5.16
CA VAL A 118 10.68 15.27 -5.81
C VAL A 118 11.97 14.49 -6.08
N GLY A 119 12.67 14.85 -7.15
CA GLY A 119 14.04 14.35 -7.41
C GLY A 119 14.15 12.89 -7.89
N ILE A 120 13.09 12.33 -8.48
CA ILE A 120 13.08 10.97 -9.03
C ILE A 120 13.00 10.95 -10.56
N ASP A 121 13.73 10.03 -11.18
CA ASP A 121 13.64 9.74 -12.62
C ASP A 121 12.44 8.83 -12.93
N ILE A 122 11.45 9.39 -13.63
CA ILE A 122 10.25 8.69 -14.06
C ILE A 122 10.36 8.04 -15.45
N SER A 123 11.50 8.18 -16.14
CA SER A 123 11.74 7.57 -17.45
C SER A 123 11.44 6.06 -17.52
N PRO A 124 11.64 5.25 -16.46
CA PRO A 124 11.29 3.82 -16.47
C PRO A 124 9.79 3.54 -16.64
N LEU A 125 8.91 4.49 -16.27
CA LEU A 125 7.44 4.30 -16.32
C LEU A 125 6.90 4.08 -17.74
N LYS A 126 7.69 4.39 -18.78
CA LYS A 126 7.37 4.06 -20.19
C LYS A 126 7.08 2.57 -20.43
N SER A 127 7.51 1.69 -19.52
CA SER A 127 7.27 0.25 -19.59
C SER A 127 5.89 -0.21 -19.08
N LEU A 128 5.10 0.70 -18.50
CA LEU A 128 3.74 0.45 -18.03
C LEU A 128 2.74 0.72 -19.17
N VAL A 129 2.67 -0.21 -20.11
CA VAL A 129 1.86 -0.07 -21.34
C VAL A 129 0.36 0.03 -21.10
N ASP A 130 -0.14 -0.49 -19.97
CA ASP A 130 -1.57 -0.48 -19.61
C ASP A 130 -1.96 0.72 -18.73
N LEU A 131 -1.03 1.65 -18.47
CA LEU A 131 -1.28 2.81 -17.64
C LEU A 131 -2.21 3.79 -18.36
N VAL A 132 -3.36 4.08 -17.75
CA VAL A 132 -4.39 4.97 -18.29
C VAL A 132 -4.29 6.37 -17.69
N GLU A 133 -3.86 6.46 -16.43
CA GLU A 133 -3.75 7.71 -15.72
C GLU A 133 -2.45 7.78 -14.91
N LEU A 134 -1.69 8.86 -15.13
CA LEU A 134 -0.44 9.17 -14.45
C LEU A 134 -0.48 10.60 -13.92
N ASN A 135 -0.34 10.76 -12.60
CA ASN A 135 -0.17 12.07 -11.97
C ASN A 135 1.25 12.23 -11.44
N VAL A 136 1.97 13.22 -11.99
CA VAL A 136 3.35 13.58 -11.66
C VAL A 136 3.49 15.06 -11.29
N GLN A 137 2.40 15.69 -10.85
CA GLN A 137 2.40 17.11 -10.51
C GLN A 137 3.36 17.41 -9.35
N CYS A 138 4.05 18.56 -9.42
CA CYS A 138 4.97 19.04 -8.39
C CYS A 138 6.13 18.06 -8.09
N MET A 139 6.68 17.43 -9.13
CA MET A 139 7.90 16.60 -9.04
C MET A 139 9.19 17.34 -9.47
N LEU A 140 9.10 18.66 -9.71
CA LEU A 140 10.21 19.46 -10.22
C LEU A 140 11.37 19.57 -9.20
N LEU A 141 12.58 19.53 -9.78
CA LEU A 141 13.90 19.71 -9.19
C LEU A 141 14.10 21.09 -8.56
#